data_AF-A0A210PDS9-F1
#
_entry.id   AF-A0A210PDS9-F1
#
_cell.length_a   1.000
_cell.length_b   1.000
_cell.length_c   1.000
_cell.angle_alpha   90.00
_cell.angle_beta   90.00
_cell.angle_gamma   90.00
#
_symmetry.space_group_name_H-M   'P 1'
#
loop_
_entity.id
_entity.type
_entity.pdbx_description
1 polymer ?
#
loop_
_entity_poly.entity_id
_entity_poly.type
_entity_poly.pdbx_seq_one_letter_code
_entity_poly.pdbx_strand_id
1 'polypeptide(L)'
;MMNNLMPGCIKKIDRKGGGFALMQNLGRFQDAAKKYGVPAEEVFQTVDLWEKKNICQVTLCIHALARVAQTRDDYKGMILGPKMAEKQEREFTEEQLREGRNVISLQYGSNEGASQAGLNMGKPRSIMD
;
A
#
# COMPACT_ATOMS: atom_id res chain seq x y z
N MET A 1 -18.69 -14.35 -3.74
CA MET A 1 -17.43 -13.70 -3.30
C MET A 1 -17.67 -12.76 -2.14
N MET A 2 -18.27 -11.57 -2.33
CA MET A 2 -18.37 -10.57 -1.25
C MET A 2 -19.09 -11.05 0.02
N ASN A 3 -20.19 -11.81 -0.10
CA ASN A 3 -20.87 -12.38 1.07
C ASN A 3 -20.01 -13.38 1.88
N ASN A 4 -18.93 -13.92 1.31
CA ASN A 4 -18.01 -14.79 2.05
C ASN A 4 -16.98 -13.96 2.84
N LEU A 5 -16.62 -12.78 2.34
CA LEU A 5 -15.68 -11.86 3.00
C LEU A 5 -16.37 -10.97 4.03
N MET A 6 -17.57 -10.50 3.70
CA MET A 6 -18.42 -9.67 4.54
C MET A 6 -19.83 -10.28 4.53
N PRO A 7 -20.17 -11.15 5.49
CA PRO A 7 -21.47 -11.80 5.56
C PRO A 7 -22.63 -10.79 5.50
N GLY A 8 -23.60 -11.05 4.64
CA GLY A 8 -24.81 -10.24 4.51
C GLY A 8 -24.66 -8.91 3.74
N CYS A 9 -23.50 -8.61 3.16
CA CYS A 9 -23.31 -7.36 2.42
C CYS A 9 -24.18 -7.24 1.15
N ILE A 10 -24.44 -8.35 0.46
CA ILE A 10 -25.30 -8.42 -0.72
C ILE A 10 -26.52 -9.27 -0.38
N LYS A 11 -27.66 -8.62 -0.19
CA LYS A 11 -28.92 -9.25 0.21
C LYS A 11 -29.60 -10.04 -0.93
N LYS A 12 -29.48 -9.53 -2.17
CA LYS A 12 -30.14 -10.07 -3.35
C LYS A 12 -29.12 -10.44 -4.43
N ILE A 13 -29.22 -11.67 -4.93
CA ILE A 13 -28.41 -12.19 -6.03
C ILE A 13 -29.36 -12.74 -7.10
N ASP A 14 -29.43 -12.06 -8.23
CA ASP A 14 -30.25 -12.48 -9.36
C ASP A 14 -29.52 -13.60 -10.12
N ARG A 15 -29.95 -14.86 -9.98
CA ARG A 15 -29.28 -16.01 -10.64
C ARG A 15 -29.71 -16.25 -12.09
N LYS A 16 -30.88 -15.74 -12.45
CA LYS A 16 -31.51 -15.84 -13.77
C LYS A 16 -32.25 -14.54 -14.05
N GLY A 17 -32.50 -14.22 -15.31
CA GLY A 17 -33.21 -13.02 -15.73
C GLY A 17 -32.58 -12.37 -16.95
N GLY A 18 -33.19 -11.27 -17.42
CA GLY A 18 -32.63 -10.46 -18.50
C GLY A 18 -31.30 -9.81 -18.12
N GLY A 19 -30.57 -9.29 -19.10
CA GLY A 19 -29.22 -8.76 -18.91
C GLY A 19 -29.12 -7.68 -17.81
N PHE A 20 -30.14 -6.83 -17.69
CA PHE A 20 -30.22 -5.80 -16.65
C PHE A 20 -30.18 -6.37 -15.22
N ALA A 21 -30.86 -7.50 -14.96
CA ALA A 21 -30.87 -8.12 -13.63
C ALA A 21 -29.47 -8.63 -13.24
N LEU A 22 -28.75 -9.20 -14.21
CA LEU A 22 -27.39 -9.68 -13.99
C LEU A 22 -26.38 -8.53 -13.87
N MET A 23 -26.54 -7.44 -14.63
CA MET A 23 -25.76 -6.22 -14.47
C MET A 23 -25.93 -5.61 -13.06
N GLN A 24 -27.12 -5.67 -12.46
CA GLN A 24 -27.32 -5.20 -11.08
C GLN A 24 -26.49 -5.99 -10.06
N ASN A 25 -26.23 -7.28 -10.29
CA ASN A 25 -25.32 -8.03 -9.42
C ASN A 25 -23.89 -7.46 -9.47
N LEU A 26 -23.46 -6.96 -10.63
CA LEU A 26 -22.16 -6.31 -10.78
C LEU A 26 -22.11 -5.00 -9.98
N GLY A 27 -23.17 -4.18 -10.05
CA GLY A 27 -23.29 -2.99 -9.20
C GLY A 27 -23.22 -3.31 -7.71
N ARG A 28 -23.98 -4.31 -7.25
CA ARG A 28 -23.97 -4.75 -5.84
C ARG A 28 -22.59 -5.28 -5.42
N PHE A 29 -21.86 -5.94 -6.31
CA PHE A 29 -20.48 -6.36 -6.06
C PHE A 29 -19.57 -5.15 -5.91
N GLN A 30 -19.63 -4.18 -6.83
CA GLN A 30 -18.80 -2.98 -6.81
C GLN A 30 -19.01 -2.18 -5.52
N ASP A 31 -20.25 -1.98 -5.10
CA ASP A 31 -20.58 -1.26 -3.86
C ASP A 31 -20.04 -2.00 -2.62
N ALA A 32 -20.19 -3.32 -2.59
CA ALA A 32 -19.67 -4.14 -1.50
C ALA A 32 -18.12 -4.15 -1.47
N ALA A 33 -17.46 -4.18 -2.63
CA ALA A 33 -16.00 -4.15 -2.73
C ALA A 33 -15.43 -2.81 -2.24
N LYS A 34 -16.03 -1.68 -2.64
CA LYS A 34 -15.68 -0.35 -2.13
C LYS A 34 -15.84 -0.28 -0.62
N LYS A 35 -16.98 -0.75 -0.10
CA LYS A 35 -17.25 -0.80 1.35
C LYS A 35 -16.26 -1.69 2.10
N TYR A 36 -15.74 -2.72 1.46
CA TYR A 36 -14.73 -3.61 2.04
C TYR A 36 -13.34 -2.98 2.12
N GLY A 37 -13.11 -1.86 1.41
CA GLY A 37 -11.85 -1.10 1.43
C GLY A 37 -11.07 -1.12 0.12
N VAL A 38 -11.64 -1.67 -0.97
CA VAL A 38 -11.00 -1.61 -2.29
C VAL A 38 -11.06 -0.16 -2.81
N PRO A 39 -9.92 0.43 -3.24
CA PRO A 39 -9.90 1.78 -3.81
C PRO A 39 -10.82 1.89 -5.04
N ALA A 40 -11.51 3.02 -5.19
CA ALA A 40 -12.53 3.17 -6.23
C ALA A 40 -11.94 3.08 -7.64
N GLU A 41 -10.71 3.52 -7.82
CA GLU A 41 -9.91 3.44 -9.05
C GLU A 41 -9.54 2.01 -9.45
N GLU A 42 -9.50 1.09 -8.49
CA GLU A 42 -9.20 -0.33 -8.74
C GLU A 42 -10.48 -1.15 -8.99
N VAL A 43 -11.67 -0.57 -8.77
CA VAL A 43 -12.95 -1.24 -9.03
C VAL A 43 -13.33 -1.12 -10.51
N PHE A 44 -13.59 -2.25 -11.16
CA PHE A 44 -14.00 -2.32 -12.57
C PHE A 44 -15.40 -1.73 -12.80
N GLN A 45 -15.67 -1.26 -14.01
CA GLN A 45 -16.98 -0.80 -14.46
C GLN A 45 -17.83 -1.95 -15.02
N THR A 46 -19.15 -1.84 -15.01
CA THR A 46 -20.06 -2.92 -15.46
C THR A 46 -19.74 -3.40 -16.88
N VAL A 47 -19.39 -2.48 -17.79
CA VAL A 47 -19.03 -2.79 -19.18
C VAL A 47 -17.75 -3.62 -19.31
N ASP A 48 -16.82 -3.50 -18.36
CA ASP A 48 -15.54 -4.21 -18.38
C ASP A 48 -15.74 -5.73 -18.34
N LEU A 49 -16.70 -6.17 -17.51
CA LEU A 49 -17.06 -7.58 -17.36
C LEU A 49 -18.24 -7.98 -18.27
N TRP A 50 -19.28 -7.15 -18.36
CA TRP A 50 -20.49 -7.49 -19.11
C TRP A 50 -20.24 -7.60 -20.62
N GLU A 51 -19.56 -6.60 -21.19
CA GLU A 51 -19.21 -6.56 -22.61
C GLU A 51 -17.78 -7.05 -22.87
N LYS A 52 -17.07 -7.49 -21.81
CA LYS A 52 -15.69 -7.96 -21.87
C LYS A 52 -14.71 -6.92 -22.43
N LYS A 53 -14.98 -5.62 -22.21
CA LYS A 53 -14.15 -4.53 -22.72
C LYS A 53 -12.78 -4.44 -22.04
N ASN A 54 -12.71 -4.84 -20.76
CA ASN A 54 -11.47 -4.74 -19.99
C ASN A 54 -11.42 -5.79 -18.86
N ILE A 55 -11.17 -7.04 -19.23
CA ILE A 55 -11.03 -8.13 -18.25
C ILE A 55 -9.81 -7.92 -17.34
N CYS A 56 -8.77 -7.21 -17.80
CA CYS A 56 -7.61 -6.87 -16.99
C CYS A 56 -7.99 -6.05 -15.75
N GLN A 57 -8.92 -5.07 -15.89
CA GLN A 57 -9.42 -4.29 -14.76
C GLN A 57 -10.20 -5.17 -13.75
N VAL A 58 -10.96 -6.16 -14.24
CA VAL A 58 -11.67 -7.11 -13.38
C VAL A 58 -10.68 -7.93 -12.56
N THR A 59 -9.62 -8.44 -13.21
CA THR A 59 -8.54 -9.17 -12.55
C THR A 59 -7.83 -8.29 -11.52
N LEU A 60 -7.52 -7.04 -11.87
CA LEU A 60 -6.90 -6.07 -10.95
C LEU A 60 -7.77 -5.81 -9.72
N CYS A 61 -9.08 -5.65 -9.89
CA CYS A 61 -10.03 -5.51 -8.79
C CYS A 61 -10.02 -6.73 -7.85
N ILE A 62 -9.88 -7.95 -8.39
CA ILE A 62 -9.79 -9.17 -7.59
C ILE A 62 -8.49 -9.20 -6.78
N HIS A 63 -7.35 -8.82 -7.39
CA HIS A 63 -6.08 -8.69 -6.66
C HIS A 63 -6.15 -7.62 -5.57
N ALA A 64 -6.74 -6.47 -5.85
CA ALA A 64 -6.95 -5.40 -4.87
C ALA A 64 -7.77 -5.89 -3.68
N LEU A 65 -8.89 -6.58 -3.95
CA LEU A 65 -9.73 -7.18 -2.93
C LEU A 65 -8.97 -8.21 -2.08
N ALA A 66 -8.12 -9.03 -2.71
CA ALA A 66 -7.29 -9.99 -1.97
C ALA A 66 -6.23 -9.32 -1.09
N ARG A 67 -5.62 -8.21 -1.55
CA ARG A 67 -4.69 -7.42 -0.72
C ARG A 67 -5.39 -6.84 0.51
N VAL A 68 -6.58 -6.25 0.32
CA VAL A 68 -7.38 -5.68 1.42
C VAL A 68 -7.87 -6.78 2.38
N ALA A 69 -8.23 -7.95 1.86
CA ALA A 69 -8.65 -9.06 2.72
C ALA A 69 -7.52 -9.53 3.65
N GLN A 70 -6.27 -9.54 3.18
CA GLN A 70 -5.11 -9.96 3.97
C GLN A 70 -4.76 -9.00 5.12
N THR A 71 -5.21 -7.75 5.08
CA THR A 71 -4.95 -6.79 6.17
C THR A 71 -5.94 -6.92 7.32
N ARG A 72 -6.92 -7.82 7.24
CA ARG A 72 -7.93 -8.01 8.29
C ARG A 72 -7.65 -9.26 9.10
N ASP A 73 -7.73 -9.14 10.43
CA ASP A 73 -7.46 -10.23 11.37
C ASP A 73 -8.46 -11.39 11.27
N ASP A 74 -9.67 -11.12 10.77
CA ASP A 74 -10.75 -12.11 10.59
C ASP A 74 -10.58 -12.96 9.32
N TYR A 75 -9.66 -12.61 8.43
CA TYR A 75 -9.46 -13.30 7.17
C TYR A 75 -8.55 -14.53 7.31
N LYS A 76 -9.13 -15.73 7.14
CA LYS A 76 -8.44 -17.03 7.16
C LYS A 76 -8.32 -17.69 5.78
N GLY A 77 -8.56 -16.93 4.72
CA GLY A 77 -8.55 -17.44 3.35
C GLY A 77 -7.15 -17.58 2.78
N MET A 78 -7.08 -18.02 1.51
CA MET A 78 -5.83 -18.08 0.77
C MET A 78 -5.23 -16.68 0.57
N ILE A 79 -3.90 -16.63 0.60
CA ILE A 79 -3.11 -15.42 0.34
C ILE A 79 -2.86 -15.33 -1.17
N LEU A 80 -3.15 -14.18 -1.76
CA LEU A 80 -2.93 -13.91 -3.18
C LEU A 80 -2.07 -12.65 -3.31
N GLY A 81 -0.81 -12.84 -3.72
CA GLY A 81 0.18 -11.76 -3.83
C GLY A 81 0.91 -11.46 -2.51
N PRO A 82 1.89 -10.54 -2.53
CA PRO A 82 2.65 -10.15 -1.35
C PRO A 82 1.77 -9.40 -0.34
N LYS A 83 2.08 -9.54 0.96
CA LYS A 83 1.46 -8.76 2.04
C LYS A 83 1.71 -7.28 1.78
N MET A 84 0.71 -6.43 1.97
CA MET A 84 0.87 -4.98 1.95
C MET A 84 1.93 -4.56 2.98
N ALA A 85 2.86 -3.69 2.60
CA ALA A 85 3.87 -3.18 3.51
C ALA A 85 3.21 -2.37 4.63
N GLU A 86 3.54 -2.70 5.88
CA GLU A 86 3.11 -1.94 7.05
C GLU A 86 4.06 -0.75 7.25
N LYS A 87 3.51 0.42 7.60
CA LYS A 87 4.32 1.60 7.91
C LYS A 87 5.14 1.31 9.16
N GLN A 88 6.47 1.20 9.04
CA GLN A 88 7.37 1.13 10.18
C GLN A 88 7.88 2.53 10.51
N GLU A 89 7.20 3.23 11.41
CA GLU A 89 7.73 4.46 12.00
C GLU A 89 8.89 4.10 12.92
N ARG A 90 10.09 4.63 12.61
CA ARG A 90 11.27 4.46 13.46
C ARG A 90 11.41 5.72 14.31
N GLU A 91 11.18 5.57 15.59
CA GLU A 91 11.53 6.61 16.55
C GLU A 91 12.99 6.43 16.93
N PHE A 92 13.81 7.45 16.68
CA PHE A 92 15.18 7.52 17.15
C PHE A 92 15.22 8.33 18.44
N THR A 93 16.05 7.91 19.39
CA THR A 93 16.26 8.73 20.59
C THR A 93 16.97 10.04 20.22
N GLU A 94 16.76 11.11 21.01
CA GLU A 94 17.49 12.37 20.84
C GLU A 94 19.01 12.16 20.87
N GLU A 95 19.48 11.21 21.68
CA GLU A 95 20.89 10.82 21.74
C GLU A 95 21.35 10.19 20.42
N GLN A 96 20.59 9.25 19.85
CA GLN A 96 20.89 8.67 18.53
C GLN A 96 20.88 9.71 17.41
N LEU A 97 19.94 10.66 17.43
CA LEU A 97 19.90 11.78 16.48
C LEU A 97 21.09 12.71 16.64
N ARG A 98 21.57 12.94 17.87
CA ARG A 98 22.77 13.72 18.16
C ARG A 98 24.04 13.00 17.70
N GLU A 99 24.18 11.71 17.95
CA GLU A 99 25.31 10.92 17.46
C GLU A 99 25.32 10.86 15.92
N GLY A 100 24.15 10.76 15.29
CA GLY A 100 24.01 10.83 13.83
C GLY A 100 24.51 12.15 13.21
N ARG A 101 24.41 13.28 13.93
CA ARG A 101 24.98 14.58 13.49
C ARG A 101 26.51 14.60 13.48
N ASN A 102 27.14 13.74 14.28
CA ASN A 102 28.60 13.63 14.38
C ASN A 102 29.19 12.61 13.39
N VAL A 103 28.35 11.82 12.71
CA VAL A 103 28.79 10.86 11.69
C VAL A 103 28.96 11.56 10.35
N ILE A 104 30.21 11.65 9.89
CA ILE A 104 30.54 12.19 8.57
C ILE A 104 30.04 11.21 7.50
N SER A 105 29.14 11.68 6.63
CA SER A 105 28.54 10.86 5.58
C SER A 105 29.59 10.44 4.54
N LEU A 106 29.58 9.18 4.10
CA LEU A 106 30.50 8.63 3.07
C LEU A 106 30.44 9.38 1.71
N GLN A 107 29.42 10.22 1.51
CA GLN A 107 29.36 11.14 0.38
C GLN A 107 30.49 12.19 0.39
N TYR A 108 31.16 12.40 1.53
CA TYR A 108 32.34 13.28 1.66
C TYR A 108 33.69 12.56 1.45
N GLY A 109 33.69 11.27 1.11
CA GLY A 109 34.91 10.51 0.79
C GLY A 109 35.03 9.18 1.56
N SER A 110 36.14 8.47 1.29
CA SER A 110 36.44 7.17 1.90
C SER A 110 36.79 7.28 3.39
N ASN A 111 36.26 6.36 4.20
CA ASN A 111 36.55 6.23 5.62
C ASN A 111 37.82 5.41 5.92
N GLU A 112 38.53 4.88 4.90
CA GLU A 112 39.73 4.04 5.09
C GLU A 112 40.97 4.80 5.62
N GLY A 113 40.88 6.11 5.86
CA GLY A 113 41.94 6.90 6.49
C GLY A 113 41.46 8.15 7.25
N ALA A 114 40.16 8.39 7.33
CA ALA A 114 39.58 9.58 7.96
C ALA A 114 39.30 9.31 9.45
N SER A 115 40.34 9.30 10.28
CA SER A 115 40.13 9.37 11.74
C SER A 115 39.74 10.81 12.10
N GLN A 116 38.68 10.99 12.90
CA GLN A 116 38.20 12.29 13.38
C GLN A 116 39.22 13.04 14.29
N ALA A 117 40.40 12.45 14.55
CA ALA A 117 41.47 13.07 15.31
C ALA A 117 42.02 14.31 14.55
N GLY A 118 41.72 15.50 15.07
CA GLY A 118 42.28 16.77 14.58
C GLY A 118 41.30 17.71 13.89
N LEU A 119 40.03 17.34 13.71
CA LEU A 119 39.00 18.25 13.21
C LEU A 119 38.57 19.24 14.32
N ASN A 120 39.22 20.41 14.37
CA ASN A 120 38.80 21.54 15.20
C ASN A 120 38.02 22.54 14.33
N MET A 121 36.69 22.38 14.27
CA MET A 121 35.79 23.26 13.54
C MET A 121 35.57 24.53 14.37
N GLY A 122 36.25 25.62 14.01
CA GLY A 122 36.03 26.93 14.66
C GLY A 122 37.25 27.82 14.89
N LYS A 123 38.46 27.48 14.43
CA LYS A 123 39.58 28.44 14.53
C LYS A 123 39.37 29.62 13.56
N PRO A 124 39.28 30.88 14.05
CA PRO A 124 39.30 32.04 13.17
C PRO A 124 40.64 32.08 12.43
N ARG A 125 40.59 32.18 11.10
CA ARG A 125 41.77 32.37 10.26
C ARG A 125 42.34 33.76 10.58
N SER A 126 43.50 33.82 11.22
CA SER A 126 44.25 35.07 11.32
C SER A 126 44.82 35.38 9.94
N ILE A 127 44.26 36.39 9.28
CA ILE A 127 44.89 37.02 8.12
C ILE A 127 45.80 38.10 8.71
N MET A 128 47.10 37.91 8.65
CA MET A 128 48.07 39.00 8.80
C MET A 128 48.40 39.48 7.38
N ASP A 129 48.26 40.80 7.18
CA ASP A 129 48.55 41.53 5.94
C ASP A 129 50.04 41.44 5.57
#